data_AF-A0A2C9U2N6-F1
#
_entry.id   AF-A0A2C9U2N6-F1
#
_cell.length_a   1.000
_cell.length_b   1.000
_cell.length_c   1.000
_cell.angle_alpha   90.00
_cell.angle_beta   90.00
_cell.angle_gamma   90.00
#
_symmetry.space_group_name_H-M   'P 1'
#
loop_
_entity.id
_entity.type
_entity.pdbx_description
1 polymer ?
#
loop_
_entity_poly.entity_id
_entity_poly.type
_entity_poly.pdbx_seq_one_letter_code
_entity_poly.pdbx_strand_id
1 'polypeptide(L)'
;QEDFLKLVYKETILVGHSLENDLLALKISHGLVIDTALLYKHPRGGSYKTALRILAKKFLSREIQQSGTGHDSIEDARAAMELALLKIKHGPDFGSPPSFIRTKLLTVLSECGKDSSVIDDVSIVKRYASASSHAFPVNSDDEALSRAIKEVKNDRVHFIWTQFSELNSYFKKQAEDEGKLNAKLAEMISLLTCQKKPANKKDIKCSITSDLKEILTSLDARVRSLYSSLPTNSMLIICTGHGDTAIVRRLRKMLTEKKETTICREKIVKLLEELQAQAEVALCFVGVKN
;
A
#
# COMPACT_ATOMS: atom_id res chain seq x y z
N GLN A 1 -28.72 -1.39 28.96
CA GLN A 1 -28.20 -2.66 29.51
C GLN A 1 -29.33 -3.67 29.74
N GLU A 2 -30.41 -3.28 30.43
CA GLU A 2 -31.56 -4.18 30.67
C GLU A 2 -32.18 -4.74 29.40
N ASP A 3 -32.37 -3.93 28.36
CA ASP A 3 -32.97 -4.41 27.10
C ASP A 3 -32.06 -5.38 26.34
N PHE A 4 -30.74 -5.21 26.47
CA PHE A 4 -29.77 -6.14 25.88
C PHE A 4 -29.85 -7.50 26.57
N LEU A 5 -29.95 -7.52 27.90
CA LEU A 5 -30.05 -8.77 28.69
C LEU A 5 -31.38 -9.52 28.46
N LYS A 6 -32.42 -8.85 27.97
CA LYS A 6 -33.68 -9.50 27.57
C LYS A 6 -33.56 -10.26 26.24
N LEU A 7 -32.61 -9.87 25.39
CA LEU A 7 -32.46 -10.40 24.02
C LEU A 7 -31.23 -11.31 23.87
N VAL A 8 -30.20 -11.10 24.69
CA VAL A 8 -28.92 -11.79 24.59
C VAL A 8 -28.73 -12.71 25.78
N TYR A 9 -28.84 -14.00 25.50
CA TYR A 9 -28.59 -15.08 26.45
C TYR A 9 -27.14 -15.57 26.35
N LYS A 10 -26.72 -16.42 27.29
CA LYS A 10 -25.34 -16.93 27.37
C LYS A 10 -24.92 -17.69 26.10
N GLU A 11 -25.88 -18.31 25.42
CA GLU A 11 -25.69 -19.16 24.23
C GLU A 11 -25.80 -18.35 22.92
N THR A 12 -26.29 -17.10 23.00
CA THR A 12 -26.41 -16.21 21.84
C THR A 12 -25.03 -15.84 21.32
N ILE A 13 -24.75 -16.02 20.04
CA ILE A 13 -23.46 -15.62 19.46
C ILE A 13 -23.56 -14.15 19.04
N LEU A 14 -22.73 -13.29 19.62
CA LEU A 14 -22.66 -11.89 19.24
C LEU A 14 -21.75 -11.74 18.02
N VAL A 15 -22.21 -11.02 17.00
CA VAL A 15 -21.43 -10.72 15.80
C VAL A 15 -21.29 -9.21 15.68
N GLY A 16 -20.08 -8.73 15.45
CA GLY A 16 -19.83 -7.29 15.33
C GLY A 16 -18.40 -6.97 14.91
N HIS A 17 -17.98 -5.72 15.12
CA HIS A 17 -16.66 -5.23 14.74
C HIS A 17 -16.02 -4.47 15.89
N SER A 18 -14.92 -4.98 16.44
CA SER A 18 -14.27 -4.44 17.63
C SER A 18 -15.21 -4.36 18.85
N LEU A 19 -15.97 -5.44 19.05
CA LEU A 19 -17.03 -5.53 20.07
C LEU A 19 -16.48 -5.40 21.49
N GLU A 20 -15.17 -5.52 21.69
CA GLU A 20 -14.57 -5.30 23.01
C GLU A 20 -14.89 -3.91 23.57
N ASN A 21 -14.97 -2.89 22.71
CA ASN A 21 -15.27 -1.51 23.14
C ASN A 21 -16.74 -1.38 23.54
N ASP A 22 -17.64 -1.97 22.75
CA ASP A 22 -19.08 -1.96 23.01
C ASP A 22 -19.42 -2.71 24.29
N LEU A 23 -18.87 -3.92 24.47
CA LEU A 23 -19.08 -4.75 25.65
C LEU A 23 -18.49 -4.11 26.91
N LEU A 24 -17.33 -3.45 26.80
CA LEU A 24 -16.73 -2.70 27.90
C LEU A 24 -17.58 -1.49 28.30
N ALA A 25 -18.12 -0.75 27.32
CA ALA A 25 -19.03 0.36 27.57
C ALA A 25 -20.34 -0.12 28.24
N LEU A 26 -20.85 -1.29 27.83
CA LEU A 26 -22.02 -1.93 28.43
C LEU A 26 -21.74 -2.61 29.77
N LYS A 27 -20.47 -2.76 30.16
CA LYS A 27 -20.01 -3.52 31.34
C LYS A 27 -20.54 -4.96 31.36
N ILE A 28 -20.56 -5.60 30.18
CA ILE A 28 -21.00 -6.99 30.00
C ILE A 28 -19.81 -7.83 29.57
N SER A 29 -19.70 -9.03 30.15
CA SER A 29 -18.76 -10.06 29.69
C SER A 29 -19.56 -11.16 29.00
N HIS A 30 -19.23 -11.44 27.73
CA HIS A 30 -19.91 -12.45 26.94
C HIS A 30 -18.89 -13.36 26.24
N GLY A 31 -19.05 -14.67 26.38
CA GLY A 31 -18.05 -15.65 25.94
C GLY A 31 -18.15 -16.05 24.47
N LEU A 32 -19.30 -15.83 23.82
CA LEU A 32 -19.56 -16.26 22.45
C LEU A 32 -19.59 -15.05 21.52
N VAL A 33 -18.43 -14.66 21.00
CA VAL A 33 -18.26 -13.48 20.16
C VAL A 33 -17.54 -13.83 18.85
N ILE A 34 -18.14 -13.43 17.74
CA ILE A 34 -17.52 -13.39 16.42
C ILE A 34 -17.19 -11.93 16.10
N ASP A 35 -15.91 -11.58 16.27
CA ASP A 35 -15.43 -10.23 15.97
C ASP A 35 -14.78 -10.16 14.59
N THR A 36 -15.38 -9.38 13.69
CA THR A 36 -14.88 -9.18 12.33
C THR A 36 -13.52 -8.48 12.28
N ALA A 37 -13.18 -7.66 13.28
CA ALA A 37 -11.87 -7.02 13.38
C ALA A 37 -10.74 -8.04 13.67
N LEU A 38 -11.09 -9.20 14.23
CA LEU A 38 -10.15 -10.30 14.49
C LEU A 38 -10.20 -11.38 13.40
N LEU A 39 -11.37 -11.63 12.81
CA LEU A 39 -11.55 -12.54 11.67
C LEU A 39 -10.71 -12.14 10.45
N TYR A 40 -10.58 -10.83 10.20
CA TYR A 40 -9.82 -10.27 9.09
C TYR A 40 -8.53 -9.64 9.62
N LYS A 41 -7.47 -10.45 9.68
CA LYS A 41 -6.16 -10.02 10.21
C LYS A 41 -5.60 -8.84 9.42
N HIS A 42 -5.13 -7.84 10.13
CA HIS A 42 -4.45 -6.70 9.53
C HIS A 42 -3.11 -7.15 8.88
N PRO A 43 -2.76 -6.67 7.67
CA PRO A 43 -1.51 -7.06 6.97
C PRO A 43 -0.21 -6.81 7.75
N ARG A 44 -0.26 -5.96 8.78
CA ARG A 44 0.88 -5.60 9.65
C ARG A 44 1.00 -6.47 10.89
N GLY A 45 0.03 -7.35 11.14
CA GLY A 45 0.01 -8.28 12.27
C GLY A 45 -0.35 -7.66 13.64
N GLY A 46 -0.53 -8.57 14.60
CA GLY A 46 -0.49 -8.35 16.05
C GLY A 46 -1.62 -7.53 16.66
N SER A 47 -1.52 -6.20 16.56
CA SER A 47 -2.32 -5.25 17.35
C SER A 47 -3.16 -4.29 16.51
N TYR A 48 -2.96 -4.25 15.20
CA TYR A 48 -3.72 -3.37 14.32
C TYR A 48 -5.02 -4.04 13.90
N LYS A 49 -6.12 -3.28 13.96
CA LYS A 49 -7.45 -3.67 13.47
C LYS A 49 -7.76 -2.91 12.20
N THR A 50 -8.21 -3.60 11.16
CA THR A 50 -8.65 -2.94 9.93
C THR A 50 -10.05 -2.38 10.16
N ALA A 51 -10.27 -1.09 9.88
CA ALA A 51 -11.58 -0.46 10.05
C ALA A 51 -12.68 -1.16 9.23
N LEU A 52 -13.89 -1.24 9.79
CA LEU A 52 -15.04 -1.88 9.16
C LEU A 52 -15.31 -1.35 7.74
N ARG A 53 -15.22 -0.03 7.53
CA ARG A 53 -15.38 0.60 6.21
C ARG A 53 -14.40 0.05 5.16
N ILE A 54 -13.16 -0.22 5.56
CA ILE A 54 -12.15 -0.79 4.67
C ILE A 54 -12.50 -2.25 4.33
N LEU A 55 -12.94 -3.03 5.33
CA LEU A 55 -13.36 -4.42 5.11
C LEU A 55 -14.60 -4.50 4.22
N ALA A 56 -15.62 -3.67 4.45
CA ALA A 56 -16.82 -3.60 3.65
C ALA A 56 -16.50 -3.21 2.19
N LYS A 57 -15.64 -2.21 1.98
CA LYS A 57 -15.20 -1.83 0.64
C LYS A 57 -14.44 -2.95 -0.05
N LYS A 58 -13.54 -3.63 0.66
CA LYS A 58 -12.68 -4.69 0.12
C LYS A 58 -13.42 -5.98 -0.21
N PHE A 59 -14.28 -6.45 0.69
CA PHE A 59 -14.87 -7.80 0.61
C PHE A 59 -16.35 -7.79 0.22
N LEU A 60 -17.08 -6.70 0.48
CA LEU A 60 -18.49 -6.55 0.11
C LEU A 60 -18.69 -5.59 -1.07
N SER A 61 -17.62 -4.97 -1.58
CA SER A 61 -17.67 -3.93 -2.62
C SER A 61 -18.65 -2.80 -2.27
N ARG A 62 -18.77 -2.47 -0.98
CA ARG A 62 -19.72 -1.50 -0.44
C ARG A 62 -19.01 -0.38 0.30
N GLU A 63 -19.42 0.84 0.03
CA GLU A 63 -18.98 2.01 0.77
C GLU A 63 -19.99 2.30 1.89
N ILE A 64 -19.54 2.23 3.14
CA ILE A 64 -20.33 2.52 4.35
C ILE A 64 -19.77 3.75 5.06
N GLN A 65 -20.53 4.33 6.01
CA GLN A 65 -20.09 5.48 6.82
C GLN A 65 -19.69 6.70 5.98
N GLN A 66 -20.45 6.98 4.91
CA GLN A 66 -20.20 8.09 3.98
C GLN A 66 -20.76 9.44 4.48
N SER A 67 -21.66 9.41 5.47
CA SER A 67 -22.28 10.61 6.05
C SER A 67 -21.35 11.32 7.03
N GLY A 68 -21.21 12.64 6.88
CA GLY A 68 -20.46 13.48 7.83
C GLY A 68 -21.17 13.72 9.17
N THR A 69 -22.40 13.24 9.33
CA THR A 69 -23.29 13.48 10.49
C THR A 69 -23.25 12.36 11.54
N GLY A 70 -22.27 11.46 11.47
CA GLY A 70 -22.15 10.29 12.34
C GLY A 70 -22.35 8.98 11.58
N HIS A 71 -22.11 7.87 12.28
CA HIS A 71 -22.26 6.51 11.74
C HIS A 71 -23.67 5.98 11.99
N ASP A 72 -24.17 5.17 11.06
CA ASP A 72 -25.41 4.41 11.23
C ASP A 72 -25.09 3.05 11.84
N SER A 73 -25.56 2.82 13.08
CA SER A 73 -25.34 1.56 13.80
C SER A 73 -25.99 0.36 13.11
N ILE A 74 -27.08 0.56 12.37
CA ILE A 74 -27.77 -0.50 11.62
C ILE A 74 -26.94 -0.89 10.39
N GLU A 75 -26.37 0.09 9.69
CA GLU A 75 -25.45 -0.13 8.57
C GLU A 75 -24.22 -0.92 9.04
N ASP A 76 -23.60 -0.49 10.14
CA ASP A 76 -22.39 -1.11 10.69
C ASP A 76 -22.66 -2.55 11.16
N ALA A 77 -23.76 -2.78 11.88
CA ALA A 77 -24.14 -4.12 12.33
C ALA A 77 -24.40 -5.07 11.15
N ARG A 78 -25.06 -4.58 10.10
CA ARG A 78 -25.31 -5.38 8.89
C ARG A 78 -24.02 -5.70 8.14
N ALA A 79 -23.13 -4.73 7.97
CA ALA A 79 -21.85 -4.94 7.31
C ALA A 79 -20.97 -5.96 8.07
N ALA A 80 -20.93 -5.88 9.41
CA ALA A 80 -20.21 -6.84 10.24
C ALA A 80 -20.80 -8.26 10.11
N MET A 81 -22.13 -8.39 10.12
CA MET A 81 -22.80 -9.68 9.94
C MET A 81 -22.48 -10.29 8.56
N GLU A 82 -22.59 -9.51 7.49
CA GLU A 82 -22.29 -9.97 6.14
C GLU A 82 -20.83 -10.41 5.98
N LEU A 83 -19.88 -9.67 6.58
CA LEU A 83 -18.46 -10.04 6.58
C LEU A 83 -18.20 -11.37 7.31
N ALA A 84 -18.87 -11.61 8.43
CA ALA A 84 -18.76 -12.87 9.17
C ALA A 84 -19.31 -14.04 8.35
N LEU A 85 -20.50 -13.88 7.76
CA LEU A 85 -21.13 -14.89 6.89
C LEU A 85 -20.27 -15.17 5.65
N LEU A 86 -19.68 -14.12 5.06
CA LEU A 86 -18.81 -14.27 3.89
C LEU A 86 -17.58 -15.12 4.21
N LYS A 87 -16.96 -14.92 5.38
CA LYS A 87 -15.84 -15.73 5.83
C LYS A 87 -16.25 -17.17 6.11
N ILE A 88 -17.38 -17.38 6.79
CA ILE A 88 -17.92 -18.73 7.04
C ILE A 88 -18.14 -19.49 5.73
N LYS A 89 -18.71 -18.81 4.71
CA LYS A 89 -18.99 -19.41 3.40
C LYS A 89 -17.73 -19.85 2.65
N HIS A 90 -16.64 -19.08 2.74
CA HIS A 90 -15.42 -19.33 1.96
C HIS A 90 -14.30 -20.01 2.77
N GLY A 91 -14.51 -20.21 4.07
CA GLY A 91 -13.57 -20.87 4.96
C GLY A 91 -12.60 -19.93 5.69
N PRO A 92 -11.79 -20.48 6.63
CA PRO A 92 -10.94 -19.70 7.54
C PRO A 92 -9.84 -18.90 6.82
N ASP A 93 -9.40 -19.36 5.65
CA ASP A 93 -8.34 -18.71 4.86
C ASP A 93 -8.85 -17.52 4.03
N PHE A 94 -10.17 -17.35 3.90
CA PHE A 94 -10.73 -16.26 3.12
C PHE A 94 -10.32 -14.89 3.68
N GLY A 95 -9.72 -14.05 2.84
CA GLY A 95 -9.23 -12.73 3.26
C GLY A 95 -7.96 -12.75 4.13
N SER A 96 -7.41 -13.92 4.44
CA SER A 96 -6.03 -14.03 4.90
C SER A 96 -5.09 -13.70 3.73
N PRO A 97 -3.95 -13.02 3.96
CA PRO A 97 -2.92 -12.94 2.94
C PRO A 97 -2.55 -14.39 2.55
N PRO A 98 -2.33 -14.69 1.26
CA PRO A 98 -1.84 -16.00 0.87
C PRO A 98 -0.64 -16.34 1.74
N SER A 99 -0.52 -17.59 2.20
CA SER A 99 0.70 -18.06 2.82
C SER A 99 1.79 -18.12 1.76
N PHE A 100 2.26 -16.97 1.31
CA PHE A 100 3.53 -16.88 0.65
C PHE A 100 4.52 -17.39 1.68
N ILE A 101 4.99 -18.62 1.48
CA ILE A 101 6.33 -18.99 1.94
C ILE A 101 7.17 -17.78 1.56
N ARG A 102 7.82 -17.16 2.54
CA ARG A 102 8.54 -15.90 2.34
C ARG A 102 9.87 -16.17 1.62
N THR A 103 9.83 -16.96 0.55
CA THR A 103 10.91 -17.23 -0.37
C THR A 103 11.12 -16.00 -1.24
N LYS A 104 12.39 -15.63 -1.42
CA LYS A 104 12.76 -14.51 -2.30
C LYS A 104 12.48 -14.94 -3.74
N LEU A 105 11.98 -14.02 -4.57
CA LEU A 105 11.76 -14.29 -6.00
C LEU A 105 13.02 -14.87 -6.67
N LEU A 106 14.18 -14.31 -6.37
CA LEU A 106 15.47 -14.75 -6.92
C LEU A 106 15.83 -16.19 -6.49
N THR A 107 15.40 -16.63 -5.31
CA THR A 107 15.56 -18.03 -4.86
C THR A 107 14.64 -18.97 -5.65
N VAL A 108 13.39 -18.58 -5.86
CA VAL A 108 12.45 -19.38 -6.68
C VAL A 108 12.95 -19.49 -8.12
N LEU A 109 13.49 -18.41 -8.68
CA LEU A 109 14.08 -18.43 -10.01
C LEU A 109 15.28 -19.39 -10.09
N SER A 110 16.17 -19.37 -9.11
CA SER A 110 17.33 -20.26 -9.13
C SER A 110 16.97 -21.73 -8.92
N GLU A 111 15.97 -22.03 -8.08
CA GLU A 111 15.40 -23.38 -7.93
C GLU A 111 14.80 -23.88 -9.26
N CYS A 112 14.29 -22.99 -10.10
CA CYS A 112 13.82 -23.28 -11.46
C CYS A 112 14.96 -23.29 -12.51
N GLY A 113 16.22 -23.21 -12.10
CA GLY A 113 17.37 -23.20 -13.01
C GLY A 113 17.52 -21.89 -13.82
N LYS A 114 17.00 -20.77 -13.31
CA LYS A 114 17.11 -19.45 -13.93
C LYS A 114 18.10 -18.58 -13.17
N ASP A 115 19.23 -18.29 -13.81
CA ASP A 115 20.16 -17.30 -13.29
C ASP A 115 19.55 -15.89 -13.37
N SER A 116 19.82 -15.10 -12.33
CA SER A 116 19.20 -13.80 -12.16
C SER A 116 20.18 -12.78 -11.61
N SER A 117 19.99 -11.53 -12.01
CA SER A 117 20.82 -10.40 -11.62
C SER A 117 19.97 -9.32 -10.94
N VAL A 118 20.43 -8.83 -9.80
CA VAL A 118 19.81 -7.73 -9.05
C VAL A 118 20.76 -6.54 -8.99
N ILE A 119 20.32 -5.42 -9.56
CA ILE A 119 21.08 -4.18 -9.69
C ILE A 119 20.29 -3.10 -8.97
N ASP A 120 20.68 -2.77 -7.75
CA ASP A 120 19.91 -1.83 -6.92
C ASP A 120 20.79 -1.26 -5.80
N ASP A 121 20.20 -0.43 -4.94
CA ASP A 121 20.90 0.06 -3.76
C ASP A 121 21.33 -1.08 -2.82
N VAL A 122 22.39 -0.84 -2.07
CA VAL A 122 23.02 -1.83 -1.19
C VAL A 122 22.04 -2.47 -0.19
N SER A 123 21.02 -1.75 0.27
CA SER A 123 20.03 -2.27 1.21
C SER A 123 19.06 -3.25 0.54
N ILE A 124 18.64 -2.95 -0.69
CA ILE A 124 17.77 -3.82 -1.49
C ILE A 124 18.52 -5.06 -1.93
N VAL A 125 19.74 -4.91 -2.43
CA VAL A 125 20.58 -6.04 -2.82
C VAL A 125 20.82 -6.99 -1.64
N LYS A 126 21.24 -6.48 -0.47
CA LYS A 126 21.42 -7.32 0.74
C LYS A 126 20.14 -8.04 1.16
N ARG A 127 18.99 -7.38 1.00
CA ARG A 127 17.70 -7.92 1.43
C ARG A 127 17.17 -8.98 0.49
N TYR A 128 17.26 -8.78 -0.82
CA TYR A 128 16.56 -9.59 -1.80
C TYR A 128 17.46 -10.52 -2.61
N ALA A 129 18.76 -10.25 -2.72
CA ALA A 129 19.68 -11.17 -3.38
C ALA A 129 19.63 -12.57 -2.74
N SER A 130 19.79 -13.57 -3.60
CA SER A 130 19.98 -14.97 -3.25
C SER A 130 21.46 -15.33 -3.38
N ALA A 131 21.91 -16.42 -2.76
CA ALA A 131 23.31 -16.87 -2.88
C ALA A 131 23.72 -17.20 -4.33
N SER A 132 22.74 -17.55 -5.16
CA SER A 132 22.90 -17.94 -6.57
C SER A 132 22.67 -16.81 -7.56
N SER A 133 22.24 -15.61 -7.13
CA SER A 133 21.98 -14.48 -8.02
C SER A 133 23.17 -13.53 -8.07
N HIS A 134 23.45 -12.94 -9.24
CA HIS A 134 24.43 -11.87 -9.35
C HIS A 134 23.90 -10.60 -8.65
N ALA A 135 24.71 -10.03 -7.77
CA ALA A 135 24.32 -8.93 -6.90
C ALA A 135 25.21 -7.71 -7.16
N PHE A 136 24.62 -6.65 -7.70
CA PHE A 136 25.34 -5.42 -8.07
C PHE A 136 24.79 -4.24 -7.26
N PRO A 137 25.39 -3.90 -6.12
CA PRO A 137 25.04 -2.67 -5.41
C PRO A 137 25.49 -1.46 -6.25
N VAL A 138 24.57 -0.53 -6.49
CA VAL A 138 24.81 0.71 -7.25
C VAL A 138 24.42 1.93 -6.44
N ASN A 139 25.00 3.09 -6.79
CA ASN A 139 24.75 4.36 -6.09
C ASN A 139 24.11 5.45 -6.96
N SER A 140 23.95 5.21 -8.26
CA SER A 140 23.40 6.15 -9.23
C SER A 140 22.62 5.43 -10.33
N ASP A 141 21.67 6.13 -10.93
CA ASP A 141 20.83 5.58 -12.00
C ASP A 141 21.63 5.31 -13.28
N ASP A 142 22.73 6.05 -13.51
CA ASP A 142 23.61 5.83 -14.67
C ASP A 142 24.49 4.58 -14.47
N GLU A 143 24.96 4.32 -13.23
CA GLU A 143 25.61 3.06 -12.90
C GLU A 143 24.64 1.89 -13.03
N ALA A 144 23.40 2.04 -12.54
CA ALA A 144 22.35 1.04 -12.67
C ALA A 144 22.09 0.69 -14.14
N LEU A 145 21.94 1.71 -15.01
CA LEU A 145 21.75 1.51 -16.45
C LEU A 145 22.95 0.81 -17.09
N SER A 146 24.17 1.26 -16.81
CA SER A 146 25.39 0.68 -17.36
C SER A 146 25.55 -0.80 -17.00
N ARG A 147 25.25 -1.16 -15.74
CA ARG A 147 25.25 -2.55 -15.27
C ARG A 147 24.14 -3.36 -15.91
N ALA A 148 22.93 -2.81 -16.00
CA ALA A 148 21.79 -3.50 -16.61
C ALA A 148 22.08 -3.85 -18.08
N ILE A 149 22.61 -2.90 -18.86
CA ILE A 149 22.98 -3.13 -20.27
C ILE A 149 24.08 -4.20 -20.38
N LYS A 150 25.02 -4.27 -19.44
CA LYS A 150 26.04 -5.34 -19.42
C LYS A 150 25.44 -6.71 -19.16
N GLU A 151 24.53 -6.80 -18.18
CA GLU A 151 23.86 -8.07 -17.84
C GLU A 151 22.88 -8.52 -18.93
N VAL A 152 22.25 -7.59 -19.66
CA VAL A 152 21.41 -7.91 -20.82
C VAL A 152 22.20 -8.65 -21.92
N LYS A 153 23.51 -8.41 -22.02
CA LYS A 153 24.40 -9.09 -22.98
C LYS A 153 24.96 -10.42 -22.43
N ASN A 154 24.60 -10.80 -21.21
CA ASN A 154 25.07 -12.03 -20.58
C ASN A 154 24.07 -13.15 -20.85
N ASP A 155 24.40 -14.05 -21.78
CA ASP A 155 23.52 -15.15 -22.21
C ASP A 155 23.15 -16.14 -21.09
N ARG A 156 23.86 -16.11 -19.95
CA ARG A 156 23.52 -16.95 -18.80
C ARG A 156 22.36 -16.37 -17.99
N VAL A 157 22.15 -15.06 -18.03
CA VAL A 157 21.19 -14.37 -17.16
C VAL A 157 19.81 -14.35 -17.81
N HIS A 158 18.82 -14.84 -17.09
CA HIS A 158 17.44 -14.98 -17.58
C HIS A 158 16.50 -13.91 -17.03
N PHE A 159 16.84 -13.33 -15.87
CA PHE A 159 16.03 -12.32 -15.19
C PHE A 159 16.92 -11.21 -14.65
N ILE A 160 16.57 -9.96 -14.95
CA ILE A 160 17.32 -8.78 -14.51
C ILE A 160 16.36 -7.85 -13.78
N TRP A 161 16.69 -7.52 -12.54
CA TRP A 161 16.05 -6.45 -11.78
C TRP A 161 16.96 -5.22 -11.75
N THR A 162 16.43 -4.07 -12.13
CA THR A 162 17.10 -2.77 -11.95
C THR A 162 16.10 -1.71 -11.51
N GLN A 163 16.56 -0.76 -10.68
CA GLN A 163 15.77 0.39 -10.26
C GLN A 163 16.44 1.71 -10.63
N PHE A 164 15.65 2.67 -11.12
CA PHE A 164 16.02 4.07 -11.19
C PHE A 164 15.41 4.83 -10.01
N SER A 165 16.26 5.44 -9.20
CA SER A 165 15.99 5.96 -7.87
C SER A 165 15.80 7.47 -7.82
N GLU A 166 16.13 8.20 -8.89
CA GLU A 166 16.12 9.67 -8.93
C GLU A 166 14.74 10.25 -8.62
N LEU A 167 13.68 9.72 -9.23
CA LEU A 167 12.30 10.14 -9.00
C LEU A 167 11.85 9.90 -7.56
N ASN A 168 12.19 8.74 -6.99
CA ASN A 168 11.89 8.42 -5.59
C ASN A 168 12.64 9.36 -4.63
N SER A 169 13.89 9.70 -4.95
CA SER A 169 14.70 10.63 -4.17
C SER A 169 14.13 12.05 -4.20
N TYR A 170 13.60 12.49 -5.34
CA TYR A 170 12.87 13.75 -5.44
C TYR A 170 11.64 13.79 -4.53
N PHE A 171 10.78 12.76 -4.57
CA PHE A 171 9.60 12.71 -3.69
C PHE A 171 9.96 12.63 -2.20
N LYS A 172 11.03 11.92 -1.84
CA LYS A 172 11.54 11.91 -0.46
C LYS A 172 11.95 13.31 0.00
N LYS A 173 12.71 14.05 -0.82
CA LYS A 173 13.11 15.43 -0.51
C LYS A 173 11.90 16.34 -0.33
N GLN A 174 10.87 16.21 -1.18
CA GLN A 174 9.63 16.97 -1.01
C GLN A 174 8.87 16.64 0.27
N ALA A 175 8.86 15.37 0.68
CA ALA A 175 8.19 14.95 1.91
C ALA A 175 8.95 15.36 3.18
N GLU A 176 10.27 15.58 3.08
CA GLU A 176 11.10 16.05 4.20
C GLU A 176 10.99 17.57 4.42
N ASP A 177 10.73 18.34 3.37
CA ASP A 177 10.47 19.78 3.42
C ASP A 177 9.13 20.07 4.11
N GLU A 178 9.18 20.66 5.32
CA GLU A 178 7.99 20.91 6.12
C GLU A 178 7.02 21.91 5.47
N GLY A 179 7.52 22.91 4.74
CA GLY A 179 6.70 23.90 4.06
C GLY A 179 5.91 23.28 2.91
N LYS A 180 6.59 22.53 2.04
CA LYS A 180 5.96 21.81 0.91
C LYS A 180 5.02 20.71 1.39
N LEU A 181 5.41 19.97 2.42
CA LEU A 181 4.57 18.94 3.02
C LEU A 181 3.28 19.57 3.58
N ASN A 182 3.38 20.64 4.37
CA ASN A 182 2.21 21.28 4.95
C ASN A 182 1.26 21.86 3.89
N ALA A 183 1.81 22.47 2.82
CA ALA A 183 1.01 22.95 1.70
C ALA A 183 0.25 21.80 1.00
N LYS A 184 0.94 20.69 0.71
CA LYS A 184 0.35 19.51 0.08
C LYS A 184 -0.69 18.84 0.97
N LEU A 185 -0.44 18.76 2.28
CA LEU A 185 -1.41 18.25 3.25
C LEU A 185 -2.65 19.15 3.36
N ALA A 186 -2.48 20.47 3.38
CA ALA A 186 -3.60 21.40 3.41
C ALA A 186 -4.48 21.28 2.17
N GLU A 187 -3.87 21.15 0.99
CA GLU A 187 -4.58 20.89 -0.27
C GLU A 187 -5.38 19.58 -0.21
N MET A 188 -4.75 18.49 0.23
CA MET A 188 -5.41 17.20 0.37
C MET A 188 -6.54 17.20 1.40
N ILE A 189 -6.35 17.88 2.54
CA ILE A 189 -7.41 18.06 3.55
C ILE A 189 -8.56 18.87 2.97
N SER A 190 -8.28 19.92 2.20
CA SER A 190 -9.30 20.72 1.52
C SER A 190 -10.13 19.85 0.56
N LEU A 191 -9.47 19.04 -0.26
CA LEU A 191 -10.12 18.10 -1.19
C LEU A 191 -11.00 17.06 -0.45
N LEU A 192 -10.52 16.53 0.68
CA LEU A 192 -11.27 15.57 1.50
C LEU A 192 -12.46 16.20 2.26
N THR A 193 -12.42 17.51 2.50
CA THR A 193 -13.45 18.22 3.29
C THR A 193 -14.53 18.83 2.38
N CYS A 194 -14.19 19.21 1.15
CA CYS A 194 -15.15 19.78 0.21
C CYS A 194 -16.05 18.70 -0.41
N GLN A 195 -17.32 18.63 0.03
CA GLN A 195 -18.37 17.73 -0.49
C GLN A 195 -18.83 18.01 -1.94
N LYS A 196 -18.17 18.91 -2.69
CA LYS A 196 -18.55 19.19 -4.07
C LYS A 196 -17.83 18.23 -5.01
N LYS A 197 -18.57 17.29 -5.62
CA LYS A 197 -18.15 16.69 -6.91
C LYS A 197 -17.72 17.87 -7.80
N PRO A 198 -16.46 17.94 -8.27
CA PRO A 198 -16.11 18.96 -9.23
C PRO A 198 -16.86 18.63 -10.52
N ALA A 199 -17.93 19.41 -10.79
CA ALA A 199 -18.43 19.57 -12.14
C ALA A 199 -17.25 20.14 -12.95
N ASN A 200 -16.77 19.32 -13.88
CA ASN A 200 -15.45 19.38 -14.53
C ASN A 200 -14.32 18.73 -13.71
N LYS A 201 -13.99 17.48 -14.07
CA LYS A 201 -12.60 16.99 -14.08
C LYS A 201 -11.78 17.92 -14.99
N LYS A 202 -11.51 19.16 -14.58
CA LYS A 202 -10.36 19.88 -15.12
C LYS A 202 -9.17 19.15 -14.51
N ASP A 203 -8.40 18.53 -15.39
CA ASP A 203 -7.17 17.81 -15.10
C ASP A 203 -6.47 18.42 -13.89
N ILE A 204 -6.11 17.56 -12.93
CA ILE A 204 -5.19 17.91 -11.85
C ILE A 204 -4.00 18.56 -12.55
N LYS A 205 -3.92 19.89 -12.46
CA LYS A 205 -2.82 20.65 -13.02
C LYS A 205 -1.67 20.45 -12.03
N CYS A 206 -1.09 19.24 -12.05
CA CYS A 206 0.18 18.97 -11.39
C CYS A 206 1.13 20.05 -11.91
N SER A 207 1.52 21.00 -11.08
CA SER A 207 2.49 22.01 -11.48
C SER A 207 3.82 21.29 -11.58
N ILE A 208 4.08 20.71 -12.76
CA ILE A 208 5.31 19.98 -13.01
C ILE A 208 6.44 21.00 -12.92
N THR A 209 7.21 20.92 -11.84
CA THR A 209 8.38 21.79 -11.64
C THR A 209 9.41 21.51 -12.73
N SER A 210 10.27 22.49 -13.04
CA SER A 210 11.40 22.30 -13.96
C SER A 210 12.19 21.03 -13.61
N ASP A 211 12.52 20.87 -12.33
CA ASP A 211 13.30 19.74 -11.82
C ASP A 211 12.60 18.40 -12.07
N LEU A 212 11.28 18.34 -11.89
CA LEU A 212 10.51 17.12 -12.14
C LEU A 212 10.48 16.78 -13.63
N LYS A 213 10.39 17.79 -14.51
CA LYS A 213 10.47 17.58 -15.97
C LYS A 213 11.82 17.01 -16.37
N GLU A 214 12.90 17.53 -15.82
CA GLU A 214 14.26 17.05 -16.10
C GLU A 214 14.43 15.60 -15.66
N ILE A 215 13.99 15.26 -14.44
CA ILE A 215 14.03 13.88 -13.91
C ILE A 215 13.23 12.93 -14.80
N LEU A 216 12.01 13.31 -15.20
CA LEU A 216 11.16 12.48 -16.06
C LEU A 216 11.78 12.31 -17.46
N THR A 217 12.41 13.36 -18.00
CA THR A 217 13.10 13.30 -19.30
C THR A 217 14.31 12.36 -19.24
N SER A 218 15.08 12.44 -18.16
CA SER A 218 16.22 11.55 -17.92
C SER A 218 15.77 10.09 -17.75
N LEU A 219 14.70 9.86 -16.97
CA LEU A 219 14.10 8.54 -16.81
C LEU A 219 13.64 7.94 -18.14
N ASP A 220 12.94 8.71 -18.98
CA ASP A 220 12.50 8.28 -20.32
C ASP A 220 13.69 7.90 -21.21
N ALA A 221 14.77 8.70 -21.20
CA ALA A 221 16.00 8.40 -21.93
C ALA A 221 16.66 7.10 -21.45
N ARG A 222 16.74 6.86 -20.14
CA ARG A 222 17.31 5.63 -19.56
C ARG A 222 16.48 4.40 -19.92
N VAL A 223 15.15 4.49 -19.82
CA VAL A 223 14.24 3.39 -20.21
C VAL A 223 14.37 3.09 -21.70
N ARG A 224 14.42 4.12 -22.57
CA ARG A 224 14.61 3.94 -24.01
C ARG A 224 15.95 3.29 -24.34
N SER A 225 17.02 3.70 -23.66
CA SER A 225 18.35 3.11 -23.81
C SER A 225 18.36 1.62 -23.43
N LEU A 226 17.77 1.29 -22.27
CA LEU A 226 17.65 -0.09 -21.81
C LEU A 226 16.83 -0.93 -22.80
N TYR A 227 15.64 -0.47 -23.20
CA TYR A 227 14.79 -1.17 -24.16
C TYR A 227 15.49 -1.41 -25.51
N SER A 228 16.23 -0.42 -25.99
CA SER A 228 17.00 -0.53 -27.24
C SER A 228 18.09 -1.61 -27.15
N SER A 229 18.67 -1.81 -25.97
CA SER A 229 19.69 -2.84 -25.73
C SER A 229 19.16 -4.27 -25.58
N LEU A 230 17.86 -4.46 -25.30
CA LEU A 230 17.28 -5.79 -25.10
C LEU A 230 17.32 -6.65 -26.37
N PRO A 231 17.56 -7.97 -26.29
CA PRO A 231 17.34 -8.88 -27.41
C PRO A 231 15.87 -8.93 -27.85
N THR A 232 15.64 -9.38 -29.08
CA THR A 232 14.29 -9.74 -29.56
C THR A 232 13.69 -10.85 -28.69
N ASN A 233 12.38 -10.86 -28.52
CA ASN A 233 11.63 -11.75 -27.61
C ASN A 233 11.93 -11.53 -26.12
N SER A 234 12.49 -10.38 -25.73
CA SER A 234 12.65 -10.03 -24.31
C SER A 234 11.38 -9.39 -23.75
N MET A 235 10.94 -9.84 -22.59
CA MET A 235 9.85 -9.20 -21.83
C MET A 235 10.43 -8.08 -20.95
N LEU A 236 9.94 -6.85 -21.11
CA LEU A 236 10.21 -5.73 -20.23
C LEU A 236 8.99 -5.45 -19.35
N ILE A 237 9.21 -5.46 -18.04
CA ILE A 237 8.21 -5.12 -17.03
C ILE A 237 8.65 -3.83 -16.34
N ILE A 238 7.85 -2.77 -16.48
CA ILE A 238 8.06 -1.49 -15.80
C ILE A 238 7.01 -1.35 -14.70
N CYS A 239 7.43 -1.49 -13.45
CA CYS A 239 6.58 -1.25 -12.30
C CYS A 239 6.80 0.17 -11.80
N THR A 240 5.80 1.04 -11.93
CA THR A 240 5.83 2.31 -11.19
C THR A 240 5.52 2.00 -9.74
N GLY A 241 6.22 2.67 -8.82
CA GLY A 241 6.02 2.46 -7.39
C GLY A 241 4.57 2.68 -6.91
N HIS A 242 4.40 2.32 -5.64
CA HIS A 242 3.19 2.37 -4.83
C HIS A 242 2.79 3.82 -4.48
N GLY A 243 2.30 4.63 -5.43
CA GLY A 243 1.98 6.04 -5.17
C GLY A 243 3.11 6.85 -4.48
N ASP A 244 2.77 8.00 -3.87
CA ASP A 244 3.73 8.80 -3.09
C ASP A 244 3.95 8.18 -1.69
N THR A 245 4.70 7.07 -1.65
CA THR A 245 5.05 6.41 -0.37
C THR A 245 5.88 7.29 0.57
N ALA A 246 6.53 8.34 0.06
CA ALA A 246 7.36 9.22 0.86
C ALA A 246 6.52 10.00 1.87
N ILE A 247 5.38 10.55 1.44
CA ILE A 247 4.43 11.23 2.34
C ILE A 247 3.86 10.25 3.35
N VAL A 248 3.45 9.05 2.93
CA VAL A 248 2.94 8.01 3.83
C VAL A 248 3.95 7.67 4.93
N ARG A 249 5.23 7.52 4.57
CA ARG A 249 6.32 7.26 5.54
C ARG A 249 6.53 8.45 6.47
N ARG A 250 6.52 9.67 5.94
CA ARG A 250 6.68 10.90 6.72
C ARG A 250 5.55 11.10 7.73
N LEU A 251 4.29 10.95 7.31
CA LEU A 251 3.13 11.07 8.20
C LEU A 251 3.15 10.04 9.33
N ARG A 252 3.56 8.80 9.04
CA ARG A 252 3.75 7.76 10.09
C ARG A 252 4.84 8.16 11.08
N LYS A 253 5.95 8.71 10.60
CA LYS A 253 7.03 9.22 11.45
C LYS A 253 6.51 10.35 12.36
N MET A 254 5.76 11.31 11.81
CA MET A 254 5.14 12.40 12.58
C MET A 254 4.18 11.90 13.67
N LEU A 255 3.32 10.93 13.36
CA LEU A 255 2.39 10.34 14.34
C LEU A 255 3.10 9.58 15.47
N THR A 256 4.27 9.01 15.18
CA THR A 256 5.09 8.28 16.15
C THR A 256 5.87 9.24 17.05
N GLU A 257 6.41 10.33 16.49
CA GLU A 257 7.25 11.31 17.19
C GLU A 257 6.48 12.27 18.11
N LYS A 258 5.12 12.28 18.07
CA LYS A 258 4.25 13.19 18.86
C LYS A 258 4.67 14.67 18.81
N LYS A 259 5.32 15.13 17.73
CA LYS A 259 5.63 16.55 17.54
C LYS A 259 4.34 17.37 17.42
N GLU A 260 4.32 18.57 18.01
CA GLU A 260 3.26 19.55 17.75
C GLU A 260 3.28 19.91 16.27
N THR A 261 2.20 19.53 15.58
CA THR A 261 1.99 19.85 14.18
C THR A 261 0.88 20.88 14.08
N THR A 262 0.98 21.80 13.12
CA THR A 262 -0.07 22.77 12.78
C THR A 262 -1.41 22.12 12.40
N ILE A 263 -1.38 20.82 12.04
CA ILE A 263 -2.54 20.03 11.64
C ILE A 263 -2.94 19.11 12.80
N CYS A 264 -4.25 19.08 13.11
CA CYS A 264 -4.81 18.17 14.12
C CYS A 264 -4.50 16.70 13.82
N ARG A 265 -4.11 15.94 14.84
CA ARG A 265 -3.76 14.51 14.77
C ARG A 265 -4.84 13.66 14.07
N GLU A 266 -6.12 13.92 14.34
CA GLU A 266 -7.24 13.21 13.72
C GLU A 266 -7.27 13.39 12.19
N LYS A 267 -7.01 14.62 11.72
CA LYS A 267 -6.95 14.92 10.28
C LYS A 267 -5.77 14.20 9.62
N ILE A 268 -4.63 14.10 10.31
CA ILE A 268 -3.46 13.36 9.82
C ILE A 268 -3.76 11.86 9.71
N VAL A 269 -4.45 11.28 10.69
CA VAL A 269 -4.84 9.85 10.64
C VAL A 269 -5.77 9.59 9.47
N LYS A 270 -6.83 10.38 9.29
CA LYS A 270 -7.77 10.24 8.17
C LYS A 270 -7.08 10.36 6.81
N LEU A 271 -6.17 11.31 6.68
CA LEU A 271 -5.41 11.51 5.44
C LEU A 271 -4.40 10.38 5.19
N LEU A 272 -3.77 9.86 6.25
CA LEU A 272 -2.88 8.71 6.16
C LEU A 272 -3.62 7.45 5.68
N GLU A 273 -4.86 7.21 6.12
CA GLU A 273 -5.69 6.10 5.64
C GLU A 273 -5.91 6.17 4.12
N GLU A 274 -6.29 7.35 3.61
CA GLU A 274 -6.53 7.57 2.18
C GLU A 274 -5.24 7.43 1.36
N LEU A 275 -4.16 8.11 1.78
CA LEU A 275 -2.87 8.01 1.10
C LEU A 275 -2.30 6.60 1.13
N GLN A 276 -2.54 5.86 2.20
CA GLN A 276 -2.11 4.47 2.29
C GLN A 276 -2.88 3.61 1.28
N ALA A 277 -4.21 3.78 1.17
CA ALA A 277 -4.99 3.03 0.19
C ALA A 277 -4.53 3.33 -1.25
N GLN A 278 -4.22 4.58 -1.57
CA GLN A 278 -3.67 4.97 -2.87
C GLN A 278 -2.25 4.42 -3.10
N ALA A 279 -1.41 4.46 -2.06
CA ALA A 279 -0.07 3.89 -2.12
C ALA A 279 -0.09 2.35 -2.24
N GLU A 280 -1.15 1.66 -1.82
CA GLU A 280 -1.25 0.20 -2.00
C GLU A 280 -1.54 -0.22 -3.45
N VAL A 281 -1.75 0.75 -4.36
CA VAL A 281 -1.93 0.51 -5.80
C VAL A 281 -0.63 0.83 -6.55
N ALA A 282 -0.16 -0.12 -7.35
CA ALA A 282 0.96 0.06 -8.27
C ALA A 282 0.49 -0.17 -9.71
N LEU A 283 1.05 0.59 -10.66
CA LEU A 283 0.87 0.33 -12.08
C LEU A 283 2.06 -0.49 -12.60
N CYS A 284 1.74 -1.49 -13.41
CA CYS A 284 2.71 -2.35 -14.03
C CYS A 284 2.46 -2.33 -15.54
N PHE A 285 3.47 -1.93 -16.30
CA PHE A 285 3.45 -1.94 -17.75
C PHE A 285 4.29 -3.13 -18.21
N VAL A 286 3.73 -3.94 -19.11
CA VAL A 286 4.41 -5.12 -19.65
C VAL A 286 4.46 -4.98 -21.16
N GLY A 287 5.64 -5.16 -21.74
CA GLY A 287 5.85 -5.17 -23.18
C GLY A 287 6.83 -6.27 -23.56
N VAL A 288 6.63 -6.88 -24.73
CA VAL A 288 7.60 -7.81 -25.32
C VAL A 288 8.26 -7.08 -26.48
N LYS A 289 9.59 -7.09 -26.51
CA LYS A 289 10.35 -6.55 -27.64
C LYS A 289 10.26 -7.54 -28.79
N ASN A 290 9.66 -7.11 -29.89
CA ASN A 290 9.66 -7.84 -31.15
C ASN A 290 11.01 -7.73 -31.86
#